data_AF-A0A290ZVB3-F1
#
_entry.id   AF-A0A290ZVB3-F1
#
_cell.length_a   1.000
_cell.length_b   1.000
_cell.length_c   1.000
_cell.angle_alpha   90.00
_cell.angle_beta   90.00
_cell.angle_gamma   90.00
#
_symmetry.space_group_name_H-M   'P 1'
#
loop_
_entity.id
_entity.type
_entity.pdbx_description
1 polymer ?
#
loop_
_entity_poly.entity_id
_entity_poly.type
_entity_poly.pdbx_seq_one_letter_code
_entity_poly.pdbx_strand_id
1 'polypeptide(L)'
;MTRRLPLTGLVLAVWVLGGCATGRPYGNFVATSAALDQPALAAQATRQLAALWPPARTRFALTQPAADTFGAALVGQLRAAGYAVQEAAAGSPALGTAPVDPAAGLTSEALTLRYVLDHDAGTDLYRLTLSVGEQSITRAYLVQGGTARPAGAWVRRE
;
A
#
# COMPACT_ATOMS: atom_id res chain seq x y z
N MET A 1 -21.42 -12.84 -64.31
CA MET A 1 -21.66 -13.65 -63.09
C MET A 1 -21.08 -12.92 -61.89
N THR A 2 -21.97 -12.40 -61.04
CA THR A 2 -21.66 -11.73 -59.77
C THR A 2 -21.26 -12.76 -58.71
N ARG A 3 -20.02 -12.71 -58.20
CA ARG A 3 -19.65 -13.38 -56.95
C ARG A 3 -19.61 -12.35 -55.82
N ARG A 4 -20.59 -12.48 -54.92
CA ARG A 4 -20.75 -11.70 -53.70
C ARG A 4 -19.91 -12.35 -52.57
N LEU A 5 -19.02 -11.55 -52.00
CA LEU A 5 -18.57 -11.43 -50.60
C LEU A 5 -18.16 -12.70 -49.80
N PRO A 6 -17.12 -12.64 -48.92
CA PRO A 6 -17.32 -11.78 -47.75
C PRO A 6 -16.09 -11.08 -47.15
N LEU A 7 -16.32 -9.79 -46.87
CA LEU A 7 -15.60 -8.94 -45.92
C LEU A 7 -15.69 -9.44 -44.45
N THR A 8 -15.90 -10.73 -44.19
CA THR A 8 -15.90 -11.36 -42.86
C THR A 8 -14.55 -11.99 -42.52
N GLY A 9 -13.44 -11.38 -42.98
CA GLY A 9 -12.09 -11.74 -42.51
C GLY A 9 -11.51 -10.71 -41.55
N LEU A 10 -11.98 -9.45 -41.61
CA LEU A 10 -11.32 -8.31 -40.98
C LEU A 10 -11.85 -7.94 -39.58
N VAL A 11 -12.93 -8.58 -39.10
CA VAL A 11 -13.63 -8.09 -37.89
C VAL A 11 -13.36 -8.91 -36.63
N LEU A 12 -12.73 -10.09 -36.73
CA LEU A 12 -12.65 -11.05 -35.61
C LEU A 12 -11.30 -11.10 -34.86
N ALA A 13 -10.49 -10.03 -34.91
CA ALA A 13 -9.16 -10.00 -34.27
C ALA A 13 -8.96 -8.87 -33.23
N VAL A 14 -10.03 -8.22 -32.77
CA VAL A 14 -9.95 -7.01 -31.90
C VAL A 14 -10.39 -7.25 -30.45
N TRP A 15 -10.70 -8.48 -30.03
CA TRP A 15 -11.43 -8.70 -28.76
C TRP A 15 -10.70 -9.34 -27.57
N VAL A 16 -9.35 -9.43 -27.54
CA VAL A 16 -8.68 -9.97 -26.34
C VAL A 16 -7.39 -9.23 -25.95
N LEU A 17 -7.50 -7.91 -25.76
CA LEU A 17 -6.55 -7.13 -24.95
C LEU A 17 -7.28 -6.45 -23.79
N GLY A 18 -8.23 -7.17 -23.17
CA GLY A 18 -8.81 -6.80 -21.88
C GLY A 18 -7.81 -7.07 -20.77
N GLY A 19 -6.75 -6.27 -20.68
CA GLY A 19 -5.88 -6.24 -19.52
C GLY A 19 -6.70 -5.77 -18.32
N CYS A 20 -7.15 -6.71 -17.48
CA CYS A 20 -7.74 -6.40 -16.19
C CYS A 20 -6.64 -5.80 -15.31
N ALA A 21 -6.43 -4.48 -15.39
CA ALA A 21 -5.64 -3.71 -14.43
C ALA A 21 -6.38 -3.53 -13.09
N THR A 22 -7.23 -4.50 -12.71
CA THR A 22 -7.97 -4.57 -11.44
C THR A 22 -7.14 -5.20 -10.32
N GLY A 23 -5.81 -5.07 -10.39
CA GLY A 23 -4.93 -5.34 -9.26
C GLY A 23 -5.06 -4.19 -8.25
N ARG A 24 -5.21 -4.51 -6.95
CA ARG A 24 -5.08 -3.48 -5.91
C ARG A 24 -3.65 -2.91 -6.01
N PRO A 25 -3.45 -1.60 -6.23
CA PRO A 25 -2.11 -1.02 -6.44
C PRO A 25 -1.31 -0.87 -5.14
N TYR A 26 -1.97 -1.04 -3.99
CA TYR A 26 -1.39 -0.92 -2.67
C TYR A 26 -1.77 -2.13 -1.82
N GLY A 27 -0.89 -2.48 -0.89
CA GLY A 27 -1.07 -3.62 -0.01
C GLY A 27 0.21 -4.42 0.15
N ASN A 28 0.02 -5.62 0.66
CA ASN A 28 1.06 -6.61 0.81
C ASN A 28 1.01 -7.62 -0.34
N PHE A 29 2.08 -7.64 -1.14
CA PHE A 29 2.28 -8.50 -2.31
C PHE A 29 3.31 -9.59 -2.05
N VAL A 30 3.75 -9.72 -0.80
CA VAL A 30 4.57 -10.85 -0.36
C VAL A 30 3.60 -11.99 -0.04
N ALA A 31 3.79 -13.15 -0.67
CA ALA A 31 3.06 -14.36 -0.28
C ALA A 31 3.22 -14.57 1.23
N THR A 32 2.29 -15.26 1.89
CA THR A 32 2.44 -15.67 3.30
C THR A 32 3.61 -16.66 3.43
N SER A 33 4.83 -16.19 3.22
CA SER A 33 6.07 -16.92 3.42
C SER A 33 6.49 -16.62 4.85
N ALA A 34 6.82 -17.68 5.59
CA ALA A 34 7.28 -17.61 6.97
C ALA A 34 8.64 -16.87 7.13
N ALA A 35 9.13 -16.20 6.08
CA ALA A 35 10.48 -15.68 5.98
C ALA A 35 10.60 -14.20 6.37
N LEU A 36 9.47 -13.49 6.56
CA LEU A 36 9.44 -12.07 6.91
C LEU A 36 8.60 -11.83 8.18
N ASP A 37 9.24 -11.37 9.26
CA ASP A 37 8.54 -10.89 10.46
C ASP A 37 7.89 -9.52 10.18
N GLN A 38 6.70 -9.57 9.60
CA GLN A 38 5.92 -8.40 9.20
C GLN A 38 5.52 -7.50 10.40
N PRO A 39 5.16 -8.03 11.59
CA PRO A 39 4.99 -7.21 12.78
C PRO A 39 6.22 -6.40 13.18
N ALA A 40 7.42 -7.02 13.17
CA ALA A 40 8.65 -6.29 13.46
C ALA A 40 8.93 -5.19 12.42
N LEU A 41 8.65 -5.48 11.14
CA LEU A 41 8.76 -4.53 10.04
C LEU A 41 7.79 -3.35 10.23
N ALA A 42 6.55 -3.61 10.63
CA ALA A 42 5.53 -2.60 10.93
C ALA A 42 5.95 -1.68 12.11
N ALA A 43 6.60 -2.24 13.13
CA ALA A 43 7.14 -1.45 14.23
C ALA A 43 8.30 -0.54 13.78
N GLN A 44 9.18 -1.04 12.90
CA GLN A 44 10.25 -0.23 12.29
C GLN A 44 9.69 0.90 11.42
N ALA A 45 8.68 0.60 10.60
CA ALA A 45 7.95 1.57 9.79
C ALA A 45 7.32 2.67 10.65
N THR A 46 6.65 2.30 11.74
CA THR A 46 6.01 3.23 12.66
C THR A 46 7.01 4.18 13.31
N ARG A 47 8.21 3.69 13.70
CA ARG A 47 9.28 4.55 14.22
C ARG A 47 9.75 5.57 13.18
N GLN A 48 9.87 5.15 11.92
CA GLN A 48 10.25 6.05 10.84
C GLN A 48 9.17 7.11 10.57
N LEU A 49 7.90 6.70 10.56
CA LEU A 49 6.78 7.63 10.45
C LEU A 49 6.78 8.62 11.61
N ALA A 50 7.03 8.18 12.84
CA ALA A 50 7.10 9.07 14.02
C ALA A 50 8.24 10.08 14.01
N ALA A 51 9.36 9.76 13.38
CA ALA A 51 10.45 10.71 13.19
C ALA A 51 10.08 11.86 12.24
N LEU A 52 9.19 11.61 11.26
CA LEU A 52 8.85 12.57 10.20
C LEU A 52 7.51 13.27 10.43
N TRP A 53 6.53 12.56 11.00
CA TRP A 53 5.17 13.03 11.28
C TRP A 53 4.81 12.68 12.72
N PRO A 54 5.12 13.55 13.70
CA PRO A 54 4.99 13.22 15.12
C PRO A 54 3.58 12.81 15.55
N PRO A 55 3.45 11.88 16.53
CA PRO A 55 2.16 11.47 17.06
C PRO A 55 1.43 12.63 17.77
N ALA A 56 0.14 12.47 18.03
CA ALA A 56 -0.79 13.48 18.58
C ALA A 56 -1.01 14.74 17.71
N ARG A 57 -0.11 15.05 16.76
CA ARG A 57 -0.25 16.15 15.79
C ARG A 57 -0.53 15.68 14.37
N THR A 58 -0.50 14.38 14.15
CA THR A 58 -0.81 13.77 12.86
C THR A 58 -1.91 12.74 13.01
N ARG A 59 -2.85 12.75 12.07
CA ARG A 59 -3.86 11.72 11.90
C ARG A 59 -3.60 11.06 10.54
N PHE A 60 -3.70 9.74 10.46
CA PHE A 60 -3.53 9.02 9.21
C PHE A 60 -4.85 8.47 8.70
N ALA A 61 -5.10 8.62 7.40
CA ALA A 61 -6.16 7.96 6.67
C ALA A 61 -5.54 6.88 5.77
N LEU A 62 -5.60 5.62 6.20
CA LEU A 62 -5.16 4.48 5.41
C LEU A 62 -6.20 4.17 4.34
N THR A 63 -5.86 4.43 3.08
CA THR A 63 -6.82 4.36 1.96
C THR A 63 -7.02 2.96 1.39
N GLN A 64 -6.23 1.98 1.85
CA GLN A 64 -6.37 0.57 1.53
C GLN A 64 -6.86 -0.23 2.76
N PRO A 65 -7.57 -1.35 2.58
CA PRO A 65 -7.95 -2.22 3.69
C PRO A 65 -6.70 -2.82 4.37
N ALA A 66 -6.58 -2.69 5.68
CA ALA A 66 -5.51 -3.29 6.49
C ALA A 66 -5.80 -4.77 6.83
N ALA A 67 -6.25 -5.55 5.85
CA ALA A 67 -6.66 -6.94 6.05
C ALA A 67 -5.49 -7.94 6.00
N ASP A 68 -4.30 -7.51 5.57
CA ASP A 68 -3.09 -8.32 5.54
C ASP A 68 -2.27 -8.19 6.83
N THR A 69 -1.38 -9.16 7.08
CA THR A 69 -0.58 -9.25 8.31
C THR A 69 0.24 -8.00 8.61
N PHE A 70 0.86 -7.41 7.58
CA PHE A 70 1.62 -6.17 7.74
C PHE A 70 0.69 -4.98 8.03
N GLY A 71 -0.39 -4.83 7.25
CA GLY A 71 -1.36 -3.75 7.42
C GLY A 71 -1.98 -3.72 8.81
N ALA A 72 -2.47 -4.86 9.29
CA ALA A 72 -3.05 -4.98 10.63
C ALA A 72 -2.03 -4.63 11.72
N ALA A 73 -0.79 -5.11 11.58
CA ALA A 73 0.29 -4.78 12.52
C ALA A 73 0.66 -3.29 12.48
N LEU A 74 0.73 -2.67 11.30
CA LEU A 74 1.05 -1.25 11.12
C LEU A 74 0.00 -0.37 11.80
N VAL A 75 -1.28 -0.68 11.60
CA VAL A 75 -2.38 0.03 12.25
C VAL A 75 -2.28 -0.11 13.78
N GLY A 76 -2.03 -1.32 14.29
CA GLY A 76 -1.83 -1.55 15.72
C GLY A 76 -0.67 -0.74 16.30
N GLN A 77 0.47 -0.74 15.63
CA GLN A 77 1.66 0.02 16.05
C GLN A 77 1.44 1.54 15.99
N LEU A 78 0.77 2.04 14.96
CA LEU A 78 0.42 3.47 14.86
C LEU A 78 -0.51 3.89 16.01
N ARG A 79 -1.54 3.10 16.32
CA ARG A 79 -2.42 3.41 17.46
C ARG A 79 -1.66 3.36 18.79
N ALA A 80 -0.80 2.36 18.98
CA ALA A 80 0.04 2.26 20.16
C ALA A 80 1.01 3.44 20.30
N ALA A 81 1.48 4.01 19.19
CA ALA A 81 2.31 5.21 19.16
C ALA A 81 1.52 6.52 19.36
N GLY A 82 0.19 6.47 19.46
CA GLY A 82 -0.66 7.64 19.73
C GLY A 82 -1.22 8.34 18.50
N TYR A 83 -1.24 7.69 17.33
CA TYR A 83 -1.91 8.21 16.13
C TYR A 83 -3.41 7.90 16.14
N ALA A 84 -4.21 8.85 15.65
CA ALA A 84 -5.55 8.54 15.16
C ALA A 84 -5.43 7.96 13.74
N VAL A 85 -5.95 6.74 13.53
CA VAL A 85 -5.89 6.02 12.25
C VAL A 85 -7.28 5.67 11.78
N GLN A 86 -7.64 6.17 10.59
CA GLN A 86 -8.85 5.82 9.85
C GLN A 86 -8.48 4.78 8.79
N GLU A 87 -9.24 3.69 8.68
CA GLU A 87 -8.95 2.59 7.75
C GLU A 87 -10.06 2.48 6.71
N ALA A 88 -9.71 2.18 5.46
CA ALA A 88 -10.69 1.89 4.44
C ALA A 88 -11.38 0.53 4.70
N ALA A 89 -12.70 0.51 4.60
CA ALA A 89 -13.48 -0.72 4.73
C ALA A 89 -13.15 -1.70 3.58
N ALA A 90 -13.11 -2.99 3.88
CA ALA A 90 -12.93 -4.02 2.87
C ALA A 90 -14.07 -3.97 1.85
N GLY A 91 -13.74 -3.84 0.56
CA GLY A 91 -14.71 -3.77 -0.54
C GLY A 91 -15.23 -2.37 -0.86
N SER A 92 -14.82 -1.34 -0.12
CA SER A 92 -15.09 0.05 -0.48
C SER A 92 -14.01 0.58 -1.43
N PRO A 93 -14.35 1.44 -2.41
CA PRO A 93 -13.34 2.22 -3.11
C PRO A 93 -12.51 3.00 -2.09
N ALA A 94 -11.22 3.16 -2.38
CA ALA A 94 -10.27 3.87 -1.51
C ALA A 94 -10.90 5.17 -1.00
N LEU A 95 -10.75 5.45 0.30
CA LEU A 95 -11.27 6.66 0.96
C LEU A 95 -10.72 7.92 0.26
N GLY A 96 -11.41 8.36 -0.78
CA GLY A 96 -11.37 9.70 -1.31
C GLY A 96 -12.71 10.32 -0.99
N THR A 97 -12.70 11.44 -0.25
CA THR A 97 -13.88 12.31 -0.01
C THR A 97 -15.02 11.74 0.85
N ALA A 98 -14.75 11.18 2.02
CA ALA A 98 -15.79 11.11 3.05
C ALA A 98 -16.10 12.54 3.58
N PRO A 99 -17.38 12.94 3.76
CA PRO A 99 -17.72 14.24 4.32
C PRO A 99 -17.14 14.39 5.73
N VAL A 100 -16.40 15.46 5.96
CA VAL A 100 -15.89 15.81 7.29
C VAL A 100 -17.08 16.32 8.11
N ASP A 101 -17.38 15.62 9.21
CA ASP A 101 -18.41 16.06 10.16
C ASP A 101 -17.90 17.31 10.90
N PRO A 102 -18.51 18.50 10.72
CA PRO A 102 -17.95 19.77 11.21
C PRO A 102 -18.02 19.95 12.74
N ALA A 103 -18.59 18.98 13.47
CA ALA A 103 -18.72 19.03 14.93
C ALA A 103 -17.48 18.51 15.69
N ALA A 104 -16.50 17.91 15.01
CA ALA A 104 -15.24 17.47 15.63
C ALA A 104 -14.22 18.62 15.62
N GLY A 105 -14.12 19.34 16.74
CA GLY A 105 -13.12 20.39 16.93
C GLY A 105 -11.67 19.97 16.60
N LEU A 106 -10.90 20.94 16.12
CA LEU A 106 -9.53 20.87 15.59
C LEU A 106 -9.43 20.10 14.25
N THR A 107 -9.74 20.80 13.17
CA THR A 107 -9.61 20.38 11.77
C THR A 107 -8.14 20.33 11.34
N SER A 108 -7.40 19.31 11.78
CA SER A 108 -6.21 18.86 11.04
C SER A 108 -6.66 17.72 10.13
N GLU A 109 -6.66 17.99 8.83
CA GLU A 109 -7.01 17.01 7.80
C GLU A 109 -6.13 15.77 7.95
N ALA A 110 -6.72 14.57 7.87
CA ALA A 110 -5.96 13.34 8.01
C ALA A 110 -5.03 13.15 6.80
N LEU A 111 -3.75 12.89 7.05
CA LEU A 111 -2.78 12.60 6.00
C LEU A 111 -3.09 11.24 5.38
N THR A 112 -3.24 11.21 4.07
CA THR A 112 -3.40 9.97 3.32
C THR A 112 -2.16 9.11 3.49
N LEU A 113 -2.31 7.91 4.05
CA LEU A 113 -1.27 6.90 4.19
C LEU A 113 -1.58 5.73 3.26
N ARG A 114 -0.57 5.24 2.55
CA ARG A 114 -0.61 4.02 1.75
C ARG A 114 0.68 3.24 1.89
N TYR A 115 0.63 1.93 1.68
CA TYR A 115 1.84 1.09 1.68
C TYR A 115 1.87 0.10 0.53
N VAL A 116 3.09 -0.24 0.11
CA VAL A 116 3.40 -1.37 -0.78
C VAL A 116 4.51 -2.17 -0.10
N LEU A 117 4.22 -3.42 0.22
CA LEU A 117 5.23 -4.40 0.61
C LEU A 117 5.35 -5.42 -0.51
N ASP A 118 6.46 -5.40 -1.24
CA ASP A 118 6.71 -6.27 -2.38
C ASP A 118 8.08 -6.95 -2.29
N HIS A 119 8.33 -7.88 -3.21
CA HIS A 119 9.61 -8.57 -3.36
C HIS A 119 9.90 -8.76 -4.85
N ASP A 120 11.18 -8.86 -5.19
CA ASP A 120 11.62 -9.21 -6.54
C ASP A 120 11.72 -10.73 -6.67
N ALA A 121 10.94 -11.31 -7.58
CA ALA A 121 10.86 -12.74 -7.78
C ALA A 121 12.20 -13.28 -8.31
N GLY A 122 12.93 -14.00 -7.47
CA GLY A 122 14.27 -14.52 -7.79
C GLY A 122 15.38 -13.96 -6.90
N THR A 123 15.06 -13.04 -5.97
CA THR A 123 15.99 -12.53 -4.97
C THR A 123 15.39 -12.61 -3.57
N ASP A 124 16.24 -12.58 -2.53
CA ASP A 124 15.81 -12.42 -1.13
C ASP A 124 15.57 -10.94 -0.77
N LEU A 125 15.37 -10.06 -1.77
CA LEU A 125 15.18 -8.64 -1.58
C LEU A 125 13.70 -8.26 -1.53
N TYR A 126 13.32 -7.68 -0.40
CA TYR A 126 12.00 -7.16 -0.10
C TYR A 126 12.07 -5.64 -0.05
N ARG A 127 10.97 -4.98 -0.37
CA ARG A 127 10.90 -3.52 -0.33
C ARG A 127 9.59 -3.09 0.32
N LEU A 128 9.73 -2.18 1.28
CA LEU A 128 8.61 -1.49 1.88
C LEU A 128 8.63 -0.04 1.40
N THR A 129 7.52 0.39 0.79
CA THR A 129 7.26 1.79 0.45
C THR A 129 6.05 2.26 1.22
N LEU A 130 6.19 3.38 1.93
CA LEU A 130 5.10 4.09 2.61
C LEU A 130 4.93 5.42 1.91
N SER A 131 3.72 5.76 1.45
CA SER A 131 3.44 7.08 0.91
C SER A 131 2.49 7.85 1.82
N VAL A 132 2.86 9.08 2.15
CA VAL A 132 2.13 10.01 3.01
C VAL A 132 1.84 11.26 2.20
N GLY A 133 0.60 11.43 1.75
CA GLY A 133 0.25 12.43 0.74
C GLY A 133 1.07 12.21 -0.54
N GLU A 134 1.83 13.24 -0.94
CA GLU A 134 2.72 13.20 -2.11
C GLU A 134 4.12 12.65 -1.79
N GLN A 135 4.48 12.57 -0.51
CA GLN A 135 5.79 12.13 -0.07
C GLN A 135 5.83 10.61 0.04
N SER A 136 7.00 10.02 -0.21
CA SER A 136 7.20 8.59 0.02
C SER A 136 8.52 8.30 0.72
N ILE A 137 8.50 7.29 1.58
CA ILE A 137 9.69 6.72 2.19
C ILE A 137 9.79 5.24 1.84
N THR A 138 10.97 4.82 1.40
CA THR A 138 11.21 3.46 0.93
C THR A 138 12.45 2.88 1.61
N ARG A 139 12.39 1.59 1.92
CA ARG A 139 13.55 0.84 2.41
C ARG A 139 13.54 -0.58 1.88
N ALA A 140 14.72 -1.05 1.49
CA ALA A 140 14.95 -2.44 1.10
C ALA A 140 15.38 -3.29 2.30
N TYR A 141 15.01 -4.57 2.26
CA TYR A 141 15.31 -5.58 3.26
C TYR A 141 15.82 -6.84 2.55
N LEU A 142 16.85 -7.47 3.10
CA LEU A 142 17.29 -8.79 2.69
C LEU A 142 16.82 -9.81 3.72
N VAL A 143 16.21 -10.89 3.25
CA VAL A 143 15.89 -12.02 4.12
C VAL A 143 17.05 -12.99 4.16
N GLN A 144 17.59 -13.22 5.36
CA GLN A 144 18.64 -14.20 5.59
C GLN A 144 18.24 -15.07 6.77
N GLY A 145 18.13 -16.38 6.55
CA GLY A 145 17.69 -17.33 7.59
C GLY A 145 16.28 -17.03 8.12
N GLY A 146 15.37 -16.56 7.27
CA GLY A 146 13.98 -16.23 7.65
C GLY A 146 13.84 -14.95 8.47
N THR A 147 14.89 -14.12 8.57
CA THR A 147 14.84 -12.82 9.25
C THR A 147 15.11 -11.70 8.27
N ALA A 148 14.21 -10.70 8.25
CA ALA A 148 14.38 -9.49 7.47
C ALA A 148 15.45 -8.57 8.09
N ARG A 149 16.52 -8.29 7.35
CA ARG A 149 17.55 -7.32 7.74
C ARG A 149 17.54 -6.13 6.80
N PRO A 150 17.67 -4.89 7.30
CA PRO A 150 17.74 -3.76 6.41
C PRO A 150 18.93 -3.83 5.45
N ALA A 151 18.66 -3.64 4.17
CA ALA A 151 19.68 -3.57 3.11
C ALA A 151 20.15 -2.13 2.83
N GLY A 152 19.71 -1.16 3.64
CA GLY A 152 20.07 0.25 3.49
C GLY A 152 19.35 1.17 4.48
N ALA A 153 19.58 2.48 4.33
CA ALA A 153 18.83 3.52 5.03
C ALA A 153 17.43 3.72 4.41
N TRP A 154 16.57 4.47 5.10
CA TRP A 154 15.34 4.96 4.49
C TRP A 154 15.65 6.04 3.46
N VAL A 155 15.10 5.90 2.26
CA VAL A 155 15.17 6.91 1.21
C VAL A 155 13.85 7.64 1.17
N ARG A 156 13.89 8.98 1.13
CA ARG A 156 12.70 9.84 1.04
C ARG A 156 12.62 10.49 -0.33
N ARG A 157 11.43 10.52 -0.90
CA ARG A 157 11.08 11.33 -2.06
C ARG A 157 10.08 12.39 -1.63
N GLU A 158 10.35 13.63 -2.03
CA GLU A 158 9.50 14.81 -1.80
C GLU A 158 8.66 15.14 -3.03
#